data_AF-A0A553PHR7-F1
#
_entry.id   AF-A0A553PHR7-F1
#
_cell.length_a   1.000
_cell.length_b   1.000
_cell.length_c   1.000
_cell.angle_alpha   90.00
_cell.angle_beta   90.00
_cell.angle_gamma   90.00
#
_symmetry.space_group_name_H-M   'P 1'
#
loop_
_entity.id
_entity.type
_entity.pdbx_description
1 polymer ?
#
loop_
_entity_poly.entity_id
_entity_poly.type
_entity_poly.pdbx_seq_one_letter_code
_entity_poly.pdbx_strand_id
1 'polypeptide(L)'
;MEWFYLVGFPTTIKTDNGPQFRGPFAALSVDAGIKHVTSSPYHLASNGLAESGVKAIKTLLRKVGWTDNAKFWGALLEWRCTPRELKHGPENR
;
A
#
# COMPACT_ATOMS: atom_id res chain seq x y z
N MET A 1 6.73 9.66 6.66
CA MET A 1 7.99 8.96 6.32
C MET A 1 8.24 7.72 7.21
N GLU A 2 7.84 7.70 8.49
CA GLU A 2 8.06 6.56 9.42
C GLU A 2 7.71 5.18 8.85
N TRP A 3 6.64 5.08 8.06
CA TRP A 3 6.23 3.80 7.45
C TRP A 3 7.28 3.18 6.51
N PHE A 4 8.07 3.97 5.79
CA PHE A 4 9.14 3.44 4.93
C PHE A 4 10.29 2.85 5.74
N TYR A 5 10.57 3.37 6.94
CA TYR A 5 11.58 2.78 7.82
C TYR A 5 11.14 1.42 8.37
N LEU A 6 9.84 1.15 8.45
CA LEU A 6 9.28 -0.12 8.92
C LEU A 6 9.18 -1.20 7.83
N VAL A 7 9.17 -0.83 6.55
CA VAL A 7 8.98 -1.76 5.42
C VAL A 7 10.10 -1.73 4.39
N GLY A 8 11.06 -0.82 4.55
CA GLY A 8 12.03 -0.46 3.52
C GLY A 8 11.51 0.61 2.56
N PHE A 9 12.45 1.30 1.91
CA PHE A 9 12.12 2.24 0.84
C PHE A 9 11.79 1.47 -0.43
N PRO A 10 10.61 1.68 -1.04
CA PRO A 10 10.26 1.05 -2.30
C PRO A 10 11.10 1.63 -3.44
N THR A 11 11.49 0.81 -4.40
CA THR A 11 12.20 1.25 -5.61
C THR A 11 11.28 1.97 -6.60
N THR A 12 9.97 1.72 -6.54
CA THR A 12 8.97 2.38 -7.38
C THR A 12 7.67 2.57 -6.60
N ILE A 13 7.11 3.77 -6.63
CA ILE A 13 5.79 4.08 -6.10
C ILE A 13 4.88 4.45 -7.26
N LYS A 14 3.72 3.80 -7.34
CA LYS A 14 2.69 4.12 -8.33
C LYS A 14 1.50 4.76 -7.62
N THR A 15 1.17 6.01 -7.97
CA THR A 15 0.02 6.73 -7.39
C THR A 15 -0.97 7.11 -8.47
N ASP A 16 -2.22 7.37 -8.08
CA ASP A 16 -3.13 8.08 -8.97
C ASP A 16 -2.66 9.53 -9.18
N ASN A 17 -3.26 10.19 -10.18
CA ASN A 17 -2.92 11.55 -10.54
C ASN A 17 -3.59 12.59 -9.60
N GLY A 18 -3.90 12.24 -8.35
CA GLY A 18 -4.50 13.13 -7.38
C GLY A 18 -3.60 14.32 -7.03
N PRO A 19 -4.17 15.48 -6.69
CA PRO A 19 -3.40 16.69 -6.41
C PRO A 19 -2.43 16.51 -5.23
N GLN A 20 -2.77 15.67 -4.24
CA GLN A 20 -1.87 15.35 -3.12
C GLN A 20 -0.56 14.63 -3.52
N PHE A 21 -0.51 13.98 -4.69
CA PHE A 21 0.69 13.30 -5.18
C PHE A 21 1.49 14.15 -6.17
N ARG A 22 0.97 15.33 -6.54
CA ARG A 22 1.65 16.28 -7.43
C ARG A 22 2.39 17.32 -6.57
N GLY A 23 3.67 17.56 -6.87
CA GLY A 23 4.49 18.57 -6.18
C GLY A 23 5.36 18.00 -5.06
N PRO A 24 5.08 18.26 -3.77
CA PRO A 24 5.97 17.90 -2.67
C PRO A 24 6.22 16.39 -2.54
N PHE A 25 5.22 15.56 -2.85
CA PHE A 25 5.39 14.10 -2.84
C PHE A 25 6.29 13.62 -3.99
N ALA A 26 6.16 14.22 -5.17
CA ALA A 26 7.02 13.90 -6.32
C ALA A 26 8.48 14.31 -6.04
N ALA A 27 8.69 15.51 -5.46
CA ALA A 27 10.01 15.97 -5.07
C ALA A 27 10.65 15.07 -4.00
N LEU A 28 9.88 14.66 -2.99
CA LEU A 28 10.32 13.73 -1.95
C LEU A 28 10.64 12.33 -2.51
N SER A 29 9.87 11.87 -3.49
CA SER A 29 10.14 10.58 -4.14
C SER A 29 11.46 10.62 -4.92
N VAL A 30 11.74 11.73 -5.62
CA VAL A 30 13.02 11.93 -6.32
C VAL A 30 14.18 11.98 -5.33
N ASP A 31 14.06 12.75 -4.25
CA ASP A 31 15.08 12.86 -3.19
C ASP A 31 15.40 11.51 -2.53
N ALA A 32 14.36 10.71 -2.28
CA ALA A 32 14.50 9.36 -1.72
C ALA A 32 14.95 8.30 -2.74
N GLY A 33 15.25 8.67 -4.00
CA GLY A 33 15.66 7.74 -5.05
C GLY A 33 14.56 6.80 -5.54
N ILE A 34 13.30 7.16 -5.30
CA ILE A 34 12.11 6.37 -5.61
C ILE A 34 11.56 6.78 -6.98
N LYS A 35 11.39 5.82 -7.89
CA LYS A 35 10.70 6.07 -9.15
C LYS A 35 9.21 6.30 -8.90
N HIS A 36 8.75 7.55 -8.98
CA HIS A 36 7.34 7.88 -8.89
C HIS A 36 6.66 7.77 -10.26
N VAL A 37 5.71 6.85 -10.38
CA VAL A 37 4.93 6.63 -11.61
C VAL A 37 3.49 7.04 -11.34
N THR A 38 2.94 7.93 -12.14
CA THR A 38 1.52 8.28 -12.06
C THR A 38 0.70 7.36 -12.97
N SER A 39 -0.33 6.74 -12.41
CA SER A 39 -1.31 5.99 -13.19
C SER A 39 -2.22 6.95 -13.94
N SER A 40 -2.38 6.73 -15.25
CA SER A 40 -3.54 7.26 -15.98
C SER A 40 -4.82 6.63 -15.40
N PRO A 41 -5.98 7.30 -15.52
CA PRO A 41 -7.27 6.79 -15.01
C PRO A 41 -7.64 5.38 -15.51
N TYR A 42 -6.98 4.87 -16.55
CA TYR A 42 -7.24 3.55 -17.14
C TYR A 42 -6.48 2.38 -16.49
N HIS A 43 -5.66 2.59 -15.46
CA HIS A 43 -4.84 1.53 -14.85
C HIS A 43 -5.51 0.86 -13.62
N LEU A 44 -6.74 0.37 -13.81
CA LEU A 44 -7.59 -0.23 -12.77
C LEU A 44 -6.90 -1.36 -11.99
N ALA A 45 -6.07 -2.18 -12.63
CA ALA A 45 -5.39 -3.30 -11.97
C ALA A 45 -4.39 -2.87 -10.89
N SER A 46 -3.64 -1.78 -11.15
CA SER A 46 -2.67 -1.26 -10.18
C SER A 46 -3.35 -0.60 -8.99
N ASN A 47 -4.50 0.05 -9.23
CA ASN A 47 -5.30 0.63 -8.17
C ASN A 47 -6.05 -0.46 -7.40
N GLY A 48 -6.50 -1.54 -8.05
CA GLY A 48 -7.20 -2.64 -7.40
C GLY A 48 -6.40 -3.34 -6.31
N LEU A 49 -5.07 -3.48 -6.50
CA LEU A 49 -4.19 -4.02 -5.45
C LEU A 49 -4.09 -3.06 -4.25
N ALA A 50 -3.93 -1.76 -4.52
CA ALA A 50 -3.91 -0.73 -3.49
C ALA A 50 -5.26 -0.64 -2.74
N GLU A 51 -6.38 -0.67 -3.46
CA GLU A 51 -7.74 -0.68 -2.92
C GLU A 51 -8.00 -1.91 -2.05
N SER A 52 -7.52 -3.09 -2.47
CA SER A 52 -7.59 -4.31 -1.67
C SER A 52 -6.80 -4.18 -0.36
N GLY A 53 -5.60 -3.58 -0.42
CA GLY A 53 -4.81 -3.25 0.78
C GLY A 53 -5.54 -2.29 1.72
N VAL A 54 -6.11 -1.20 1.19
CA VAL A 54 -6.89 -0.23 1.97
C VAL A 54 -8.13 -0.89 2.59
N LYS A 55 -8.82 -1.75 1.84
CA LYS A 55 -9.98 -2.49 2.33
C LYS A 55 -9.61 -3.40 3.50
N ALA A 56 -8.48 -4.11 3.41
CA ALA A 56 -7.99 -4.95 4.49
C ALA A 56 -7.65 -4.13 5.74
N ILE A 57 -6.96 -3.00 5.61
CA ILE A 57 -6.63 -2.11 6.73
C ILE A 57 -7.90 -1.55 7.39
N LYS A 58 -8.90 -1.12 6.60
CA LYS A 58 -10.20 -0.68 7.13
C LYS A 58 -10.92 -1.77 7.91
N THR A 59 -10.85 -3.02 7.43
CA THR A 59 -11.41 -4.17 8.16
C THR A 59 -10.66 -4.42 9.47
N LEU A 60 -9.32 -4.30 9.49
CA LEU A 60 -8.53 -4.42 10.71
C LEU A 60 -8.90 -3.32 11.73
N LEU A 61 -8.96 -2.06 11.29
CA LEU A 61 -9.37 -0.92 12.13
C LEU A 61 -10.76 -1.12 12.73
N ARG A 62 -11.70 -1.64 11.95
CA ARG A 62 -13.06 -1.96 12.44
C ARG A 62 -13.06 -3.05 13.51
N LYS A 63 -12.13 -4.01 13.45
CA LYS A 63 -12.00 -5.10 14.44
C LYS A 63 -11.32 -4.67 15.73
N VAL A 64 -10.26 -3.86 15.64
CA VAL A 64 -9.44 -3.47 16.81
C VAL A 64 -9.91 -2.19 17.50
N GLY A 65 -10.78 -1.41 16.85
CA GLY A 65 -11.20 -0.09 17.31
C GLY A 65 -10.33 1.02 16.70
N TRP A 66 -10.95 2.16 16.38
CA TRP A 66 -10.32 3.25 15.62
C TRP A 66 -9.27 4.04 16.42
N THR A 67 -9.23 3.87 17.74
CA THR A 67 -8.40 4.65 18.68
C THR A 67 -7.30 3.84 19.36
N ASP A 68 -7.35 2.51 19.30
CA ASP A 68 -6.40 1.62 19.97
C ASP A 68 -5.18 1.32 19.08
N ASN A 69 -4.22 2.26 19.04
CA ASN A 69 -3.00 2.12 18.24
C ASN A 69 -2.21 0.83 18.54
N ALA A 70 -2.09 0.44 19.81
CA ALA A 70 -1.34 -0.77 20.20
C ALA A 70 -1.96 -2.06 19.61
N LYS A 71 -3.30 -2.18 19.65
CA LYS A 71 -4.01 -3.32 19.07
C LYS A 71 -3.95 -3.29 17.54
N PHE A 72 -4.00 -2.10 16.94
CA PHE A 72 -3.85 -1.95 15.50
C PHE A 72 -2.48 -2.43 15.02
N TRP A 73 -1.39 -2.04 15.69
CA TRP A 73 -0.05 -2.50 15.35
C TRP A 73 0.10 -4.02 15.47
N GLY A 74 -0.45 -4.62 16.53
CA GLY A 74 -0.47 -6.09 16.69
C GLY A 74 -1.23 -6.80 15.57
N ALA A 75 -2.44 -6.33 15.24
CA ALA A 75 -3.26 -6.91 14.18
C ALA A 75 -2.66 -6.70 12.77
N LEU A 76 -1.98 -5.57 12.55
CA LEU A 76 -1.26 -5.32 11.31
C LEU A 76 -0.08 -6.28 11.14
N LEU A 77 0.67 -6.54 12.22
CA LEU A 77 1.77 -7.50 12.22
C LEU A 77 1.25 -8.90 11.88
N GLU A 78 0.18 -9.35 12.56
CA GLU A 78 -0.47 -10.64 12.29
C GLU A 78 -0.93 -10.75 10.83
N TRP A 79 -1.57 -9.70 10.30
CA TRP A 79 -2.01 -9.66 8.90
C TRP A 79 -0.87 -9.67 7.87
N ARG A 80 0.31 -9.14 8.24
CA ARG A 80 1.53 -9.20 7.42
C ARG A 80 2.19 -10.57 7.47
N CYS A 81 2.19 -11.22 8.64
CA CYS A 81 2.76 -12.55 8.83
C CYS A 81 1.83 -13.67 8.36
N THR A 82 0.55 -13.39 8.11
CA THR A 82 -0.39 -14.37 7.57
C THR A 82 -0.04 -14.66 6.10
N PRO A 83 0.35 -15.90 5.75
CA PRO A 83 0.58 -16.27 4.36
C PRO A 83 -0.73 -16.09 3.61
N ARG A 84 -0.74 -15.20 2.63
CA ARG A 84 -1.88 -15.06 1.73
C ARG A 84 -1.75 -16.14 0.69
N GLU A 85 -2.85 -16.83 0.45
CA GLU A 85 -2.97 -17.75 -0.67
C GLU A 85 -2.56 -17.00 -1.94
N LEU A 86 -1.35 -17.28 -2.42
CA LEU A 86 -0.95 -16.98 -3.78
C LEU A 86 -1.88 -17.81 -4.63
N LYS A 87 -3.01 -17.21 -5.06
CA LYS A 87 -3.74 -17.73 -6.21
C LYS A 87 -2.76 -17.69 -7.37
N HIS A 88 -2.03 -18.79 -7.57
CA HIS A 88 -1.43 -19.10 -8.85
C HIS A 88 -2.57 -18.98 -9.87
N GLY A 89 -2.43 -18.03 -10.79
CA GLY A 89 -3.23 -18.03 -12.01
C GLY A 89 -3.04 -19.37 -12.73
N PRO A 90 -4.02 -19.79 -13.55
CA PRO A 90 -4.13 -21.16 -14.02
C PRO A 90 -2.85 -21.57 -14.73
N GLU A 91 -2.28 -22.68 -14.26
CA GLU A 91 -1.30 -23.45 -15.00
C GLU A 91 -1.95 -23.86 -16.34
N ASN A 92 -1.31 -23.49 -17.44
CA ASN A 92 -1.62 -24.01 -18.77
C ASN A 92 -1.64 -25.54 -18.74
N ARG A 93 -2.80 -26.15 -19.00
CA ARG A 93 -2.95 -27.39 -19.79
C ARG A 93 -4.29 -27.38 -20.52
#